data_AF-A0A2T9YN46-F1
#
_entry.id   AF-A0A2T9YN46-F1
#
_cell.length_a   1.000
_cell.length_b   1.000
_cell.length_c   1.000
_cell.angle_alpha   90.00
_cell.angle_beta   90.00
_cell.angle_gamma   90.00
#
_symmetry.space_group_name_H-M   'P 1'
#
loop_
_entity.id
_entity.type
_entity.pdbx_description
1 polymer ?
#
loop_
_entity_poly.entity_id
_entity_poly.type
_entity_poly.pdbx_seq_one_letter_code
_entity_poly.pdbx_strand_id
1 'polypeptide(L)'
;MKTTFSITAIVLVLSSITAINGTICIMALLNQQAELSAALRDTGLENLNCRSNTVYRYCAIDKKKELTTVSCYLEGKLGRDEGQLFINNDPNNTGKWCDEIFNGKRILIVDIQKYIIKCVDDALA
;
A
#
# COMPACT_ATOMS: atom_id res chain seq x y z
N MET A 1 23.51 15.34 44.17
CA MET A 1 22.25 14.97 43.47
C MET A 1 22.46 15.17 41.98
N LYS A 2 22.35 14.14 41.14
CA LYS A 2 22.37 14.24 39.67
C LYS A 2 20.95 13.97 39.18
N THR A 3 20.32 15.00 38.63
CA THR A 3 18.98 14.91 38.04
C THR A 3 19.13 14.50 36.57
N THR A 4 18.85 13.24 36.27
CA THR A 4 18.74 12.75 34.89
C THR A 4 17.28 12.89 34.47
N PHE A 5 16.99 13.80 33.54
CA PHE A 5 15.68 13.86 32.90
C PHE A 5 15.61 12.75 31.84
N SER A 6 14.85 11.69 32.13
CA SER A 6 14.47 10.68 31.15
C SER A 6 13.13 11.08 30.54
N ILE A 7 13.16 11.63 29.32
CA ILE A 7 11.95 11.88 28.53
C ILE A 7 11.66 10.62 27.73
N THR A 8 10.86 9.72 28.30
CA THR A 8 10.24 8.63 27.53
C THR A 8 9.21 9.27 26.59
N ALA A 9 9.58 9.44 25.32
CA ALA A 9 8.65 9.82 24.26
C ALA A 9 7.68 8.65 24.04
N ILE A 10 6.50 8.72 24.67
CA ILE A 10 5.40 7.81 24.39
C ILE A 10 4.85 8.21 23.02
N VAL A 11 5.26 7.48 21.98
CA VAL A 11 4.65 7.58 20.65
C VAL A 11 3.28 6.92 20.73
N LEU A 12 2.26 7.75 20.96
CA LEU A 12 0.86 7.36 20.83
C LEU A 12 0.55 7.20 19.33
N VAL A 13 0.69 5.97 18.83
CA VAL A 13 0.11 5.59 17.54
C VAL A 13 -1.41 5.49 17.73
N LEU A 14 -2.11 6.62 17.64
CA LEU A 14 -3.55 6.61 17.44
C LEU A 14 -3.80 6.06 16.04
N SER A 15 -4.05 4.76 15.93
CA SER A 15 -4.63 4.16 14.74
C SER A 15 -6.06 4.67 14.61
N SER A 16 -6.21 5.83 13.98
CA SER A 16 -7.50 6.38 13.58
C SER A 16 -8.16 5.41 12.61
N ILE A 17 -9.02 4.53 13.12
CA ILE A 17 -9.95 3.76 12.30
C ILE A 17 -10.98 4.77 11.79
N THR A 18 -10.62 5.51 10.75
CA THR A 18 -11.60 6.27 9.98
C THR A 18 -12.46 5.25 9.26
N ALA A 19 -13.73 5.17 9.64
CA ALA A 19 -14.75 4.45 8.90
C ALA A 19 -14.55 4.68 7.40
N ILE A 20 -14.50 3.62 6.61
CA ILE A 20 -14.40 3.69 5.15
C ILE A 20 -15.78 4.10 4.63
N ASN A 21 -16.09 5.39 4.71
CA ASN A 21 -17.23 5.97 4.02
C ASN A 21 -16.75 6.39 2.63
N GLY A 22 -16.96 5.52 1.64
CA GLY A 22 -16.65 5.77 0.23
C GLY A 22 -15.99 4.57 -0.46
N THR A 23 -16.13 4.50 -1.79
CA THR A 23 -15.42 3.52 -2.62
C THR A 23 -13.91 3.74 -2.51
N ILE A 24 -13.17 2.73 -2.06
CA ILE A 24 -11.70 2.80 -2.04
C ILE A 24 -11.18 2.55 -3.45
N CYS A 25 -10.25 3.39 -3.89
CA CYS A 25 -9.62 3.25 -5.19
C CYS A 25 -8.12 3.43 -5.08
N ILE A 26 -7.37 2.67 -5.88
CA ILE A 26 -6.04 3.12 -6.32
C ILE A 26 -6.23 4.22 -7.35
N MET A 27 -5.48 5.30 -7.21
CA MET A 27 -5.59 6.53 -7.97
C MET A 27 -4.25 6.78 -8.68
N ALA A 28 -4.31 7.23 -9.93
CA ALA A 28 -3.17 7.66 -10.71
C ALA A 28 -3.56 8.89 -11.55
N LEU A 29 -2.64 9.81 -11.80
CA LEU A 29 -2.88 10.88 -12.77
C LEU A 29 -3.05 10.30 -14.18
N LEU A 30 -3.73 11.01 -15.07
CA LEU A 30 -4.00 10.51 -16.43
C LEU A 30 -2.73 10.18 -17.24
N ASN A 31 -1.62 10.87 -16.97
CA ASN A 31 -0.32 10.61 -17.60
C ASN A 31 0.45 9.42 -16.98
N GLN A 32 -0.06 8.82 -15.89
CA GLN A 32 0.60 7.73 -15.16
C GLN A 32 -0.01 6.35 -15.47
N GLN A 33 -0.51 6.20 -16.70
CA GLN A 33 -1.14 4.94 -17.12
C GLN A 33 -0.16 3.76 -17.05
N ALA A 34 1.10 3.96 -17.43
CA ALA A 34 2.10 2.90 -17.44
C ALA A 34 2.42 2.42 -16.02
N GLU A 35 2.56 3.35 -15.09
CA GLU A 35 2.86 3.10 -13.69
C GLU A 35 1.69 2.41 -12.99
N LEU A 36 0.45 2.84 -13.26
CA LEU A 36 -0.75 2.16 -12.78
C LEU A 36 -0.83 0.73 -13.30
N SER A 37 -0.63 0.51 -14.61
CA SER A 37 -0.65 -0.83 -15.19
C SER A 37 0.46 -1.72 -14.64
N ALA A 38 1.65 -1.17 -14.39
CA ALA A 38 2.75 -1.90 -13.75
C ALA A 38 2.39 -2.31 -12.32
N ALA A 39 1.89 -1.39 -11.50
CA ALA A 39 1.47 -1.68 -10.13
C ALA A 39 0.38 -2.76 -10.05
N LEU A 40 -0.61 -2.70 -10.95
CA LEU A 40 -1.67 -3.72 -11.01
C LEU A 40 -1.11 -5.10 -11.41
N ARG A 41 -0.17 -5.16 -12.35
CA ARG A 41 0.50 -6.41 -12.74
C ARG A 41 1.34 -6.98 -11.60
N ASP A 42 2.16 -6.15 -10.97
CA ASP A 42 3.07 -6.57 -9.89
C ASP A 42 2.31 -7.07 -8.64
N THR A 43 1.05 -6.64 -8.49
CA THR A 43 0.15 -7.08 -7.41
C THR A 43 -0.82 -8.20 -7.83
N GLY A 44 -0.83 -8.61 -9.11
CA GLY A 44 -1.77 -9.61 -9.64
C GLY A 44 -3.22 -9.13 -9.68
N LEU A 45 -3.43 -7.82 -9.85
CA LEU A 45 -4.71 -7.12 -9.81
C LEU A 45 -5.07 -6.51 -11.18
N GLU A 46 -4.60 -7.06 -12.30
CA GLU A 46 -4.86 -6.49 -13.64
C GLU A 46 -6.35 -6.44 -14.00
N ASN A 47 -7.19 -7.22 -13.31
CA ASN A 47 -8.61 -7.35 -13.57
C ASN A 47 -9.49 -6.38 -12.75
N LEU A 48 -8.90 -5.42 -12.04
CA LEU A 48 -9.70 -4.41 -11.32
C LEU A 48 -10.49 -3.51 -12.29
N ASN A 49 -11.68 -3.10 -11.87
CA ASN A 49 -12.52 -2.20 -12.65
C ASN A 49 -11.97 -0.77 -12.58
N CYS A 50 -11.28 -0.35 -13.65
CA CYS A 50 -10.70 0.97 -13.76
C CYS A 50 -11.60 1.93 -14.56
N ARG A 51 -11.68 3.18 -14.11
CA ARG A 51 -12.38 4.29 -14.74
C ARG A 51 -11.48 5.51 -14.80
N SER A 52 -11.88 6.51 -15.58
CA SER A 52 -11.18 7.78 -15.65
C SER A 52 -12.16 8.94 -15.50
N ASN A 53 -11.70 10.01 -14.87
CA ASN A 53 -12.32 11.33 -14.92
C ASN A 53 -11.32 12.33 -15.54
N THR A 54 -11.57 13.64 -15.39
CA THR A 54 -10.74 14.69 -15.99
C THR A 54 -9.33 14.80 -15.41
N VAL A 55 -9.07 14.22 -14.23
CA VAL A 55 -7.79 14.36 -13.51
C VAL A 55 -7.11 13.02 -13.29
N TYR A 56 -7.90 11.99 -12.99
CA TYR A 56 -7.40 10.69 -12.53
C TYR A 56 -7.91 9.54 -13.38
N ARG A 57 -7.07 8.52 -13.49
CA ARG A 57 -7.51 7.14 -13.68
C ARG A 57 -7.52 6.46 -12.31
N TYR A 58 -8.57 5.70 -12.03
CA TYR A 58 -8.75 5.07 -10.74
C TYR A 58 -9.39 3.69 -10.89
N CYS A 59 -8.97 2.74 -10.06
CA CYS A 59 -9.52 1.39 -10.07
C CYS A 59 -10.13 1.07 -8.72
N ALA A 60 -11.40 0.64 -8.72
CA ALA A 60 -12.12 0.32 -7.50
C ALA A 60 -11.52 -0.93 -6.83
N ILE A 61 -11.42 -0.88 -5.50
CA ILE A 61 -10.93 -1.96 -4.65
C ILE A 61 -12.07 -2.39 -3.75
N ASP A 62 -12.74 -3.48 -4.12
CA ASP A 62 -13.93 -3.95 -3.41
C ASP A 62 -13.61 -5.04 -2.38
N LYS A 63 -12.50 -5.77 -2.55
CA LYS A 63 -12.12 -6.86 -1.65
C LYS A 63 -11.01 -6.45 -0.69
N LYS A 64 -11.17 -6.82 0.57
CA LYS A 64 -10.17 -6.62 1.63
C LYS A 64 -8.77 -7.11 1.25
N LYS A 65 -8.68 -8.30 0.63
CA LYS A 65 -7.40 -8.87 0.18
C LYS A 65 -6.67 -7.95 -0.81
N GLU A 66 -7.41 -7.39 -1.75
CA GLU A 66 -6.88 -6.50 -2.79
C GLU A 66 -6.42 -5.19 -2.15
N LEU A 67 -7.20 -4.65 -1.20
CA LEU A 67 -6.83 -3.47 -0.43
C LEU A 67 -5.53 -3.64 0.35
N THR A 68 -5.42 -4.71 1.14
CA THR A 68 -4.19 -5.02 1.88
C THR A 68 -3.00 -5.17 0.93
N THR A 69 -3.18 -5.86 -0.21
CA THR A 69 -2.13 -6.07 -1.21
C THR A 69 -1.62 -4.74 -1.78
N VAL A 70 -2.53 -3.86 -2.24
CA VAL A 70 -2.16 -2.55 -2.79
C VAL A 70 -1.56 -1.64 -1.70
N SER A 71 -2.15 -1.64 -0.51
CA SER A 71 -1.68 -0.81 0.60
C SER A 71 -0.25 -1.16 1.00
N CYS A 72 0.09 -2.46 1.07
CA CYS A 72 1.47 -2.89 1.25
C CYS A 72 2.35 -2.49 0.08
N TYR A 73 1.90 -2.72 -1.16
CA TYR A 73 2.72 -2.44 -2.34
C TYR A 73 3.12 -0.96 -2.45
N LEU A 74 2.25 -0.07 -1.97
CA LEU A 74 2.48 1.37 -1.97
C LEU A 74 3.19 1.87 -0.71
N GLU A 75 3.22 1.10 0.38
CA GLU A 75 3.78 1.52 1.67
C GLU A 75 5.18 2.16 1.52
N GLY A 76 5.32 3.39 2.02
CA GLY A 76 6.57 4.15 2.00
C GLY A 76 6.96 4.74 0.65
N LYS A 77 6.17 4.52 -0.41
CA LYS A 77 6.33 5.22 -1.69
C LYS A 77 5.72 6.62 -1.62
N LEU A 78 6.24 7.52 -2.44
CA LEU A 78 5.66 8.84 -2.65
C LEU A 78 4.18 8.74 -3.09
N GLY A 79 3.36 9.73 -2.73
CA GLY A 79 1.91 9.69 -2.87
C GLY A 79 1.34 10.81 -3.73
N ARG A 80 0.14 11.27 -3.39
CA ARG A 80 -0.63 12.26 -4.15
C ARG A 80 0.13 13.56 -4.35
N ASP A 81 0.69 14.11 -3.29
CA ASP A 81 1.27 15.45 -3.31
C ASP A 81 2.58 15.49 -4.12
N GLU A 82 3.23 14.34 -4.27
CA GLU A 82 4.37 14.14 -5.18
C GLU A 82 3.95 13.66 -6.58
N GLY A 83 2.64 13.65 -6.86
CA GLY A 83 2.08 13.25 -8.14
C GLY A 83 2.34 11.78 -8.47
N GLN A 84 2.32 10.89 -7.49
CA GLN A 84 2.48 9.44 -7.64
C GLN A 84 1.17 8.70 -7.40
N LEU A 85 1.18 7.37 -7.57
CA LEU A 85 0.02 6.54 -7.28
C LEU A 85 -0.31 6.60 -5.79
N PHE A 86 -1.60 6.64 -5.47
CA PHE A 86 -2.04 6.63 -4.07
C PHE A 86 -3.37 5.94 -3.89
N ILE A 87 -3.70 5.55 -2.66
CA ILE A 87 -5.06 5.14 -2.30
C ILE A 87 -5.83 6.39 -1.87
N ASN A 88 -7.04 6.62 -2.38
CA ASN A 88 -7.81 7.84 -2.07
C ASN A 88 -7.97 8.14 -0.56
N ASN A 89 -7.96 7.10 0.27
CA ASN A 89 -8.07 7.16 1.73
C ASN A 89 -6.72 6.99 2.48
N ASP A 90 -5.61 6.92 1.74
CA ASP A 90 -4.23 6.91 2.22
C ASP A 90 -3.35 7.65 1.19
N PRO A 91 -3.51 8.99 1.04
CA PRO A 91 -2.90 9.75 -0.05
C PRO A 91 -1.37 9.80 0.01
N ASN A 92 -0.77 9.51 1.17
CA ASN A 92 0.67 9.53 1.39
C ASN A 92 1.25 8.11 1.48
N ASN A 93 0.46 7.10 1.09
CA ASN A 93 0.86 5.70 1.10
C ASN A 93 1.53 5.26 2.42
N THR A 94 0.88 5.57 3.54
CA THR A 94 1.35 5.21 4.88
C THR A 94 1.29 3.72 5.17
N GLY A 95 0.71 2.92 4.26
CA GLY A 95 0.54 1.49 4.46
C GLY A 95 -0.62 1.17 5.41
N LYS A 96 -1.64 2.03 5.44
CA LYS A 96 -2.75 1.99 6.41
C LYS A 96 -3.41 0.61 6.58
N TRP A 97 -3.42 -0.22 5.54
CA TRP A 97 -3.99 -1.58 5.58
C TRP A 97 -2.96 -2.69 5.33
N CYS A 98 -1.65 -2.38 5.32
CA CYS A 98 -0.63 -3.38 5.07
C CYS A 98 -0.49 -4.40 6.22
N ASP A 99 -0.66 -3.93 7.45
CA ASP A 99 -0.60 -4.78 8.64
C ASP A 99 -1.90 -5.54 8.95
N GLU A 100 -2.94 -5.37 8.14
CA GLU A 100 -4.17 -6.14 8.33
C GLU A 100 -3.92 -7.62 7.99
N ILE A 101 -3.87 -8.44 9.04
CA ILE A 101 -3.74 -9.89 8.96
C ILE A 101 -4.85 -10.47 8.08
N PHE A 102 -4.48 -11.07 6.94
CA PHE A 102 -5.39 -11.87 6.12
C PHE A 102 -5.19 -13.35 6.47
N ASN A 103 -6.22 -14.01 7.03
CA ASN A 103 -6.17 -15.43 7.45
C ASN A 103 -4.99 -15.80 8.39
N GLY A 104 -4.68 -14.97 9.38
CA GLY A 104 -3.62 -15.28 10.37
C GLY A 104 -2.18 -15.11 9.85
N LYS A 105 -1.98 -14.67 8.60
CA LYS A 105 -0.65 -14.37 8.05
C LYS A 105 -0.52 -12.89 7.77
N ARG A 106 0.54 -12.28 8.31
CA ARG A 106 1.00 -10.96 7.90
C ARG A 106 1.55 -11.12 6.50
N ILE A 107 0.89 -10.56 5.48
CA ILE A 107 1.45 -10.51 4.12
C ILE A 107 2.50 -9.39 4.15
N LEU A 108 3.67 -9.69 4.69
CA LEU A 108 4.82 -8.82 4.53
C LEU A 108 5.31 -9.00 3.10
N ILE A 109 5.51 -7.93 2.34
CA ILE A 109 6.23 -7.96 1.05
C ILE A 109 7.61 -8.65 1.22
N VAL A 110 8.15 -8.67 2.44
CA VAL A 110 9.32 -9.45 2.84
C VAL A 110 9.19 -10.94 2.49
N ASP A 111 7.99 -11.53 2.54
CA ASP A 111 7.78 -12.92 2.16
C ASP A 111 7.86 -13.11 0.64
N ILE A 112 7.44 -12.13 -0.18
CA ILE A 112 7.62 -12.16 -1.64
C ILE A 112 9.10 -11.99 -1.98
N GLN A 113 9.83 -11.08 -1.33
CA GLN A 113 11.27 -10.94 -1.55
C GLN A 113 12.05 -12.18 -1.12
N LYS A 114 11.70 -12.81 0.01
CA LYS A 114 12.28 -14.11 0.40
C LYS A 114 11.96 -15.22 -0.59
N TYR A 115 10.76 -15.23 -1.15
CA TYR A 115 10.38 -16.22 -2.16
C TYR A 115 11.15 -16.02 -3.46
N ILE A 116 11.32 -14.77 -3.92
CA ILE A 116 12.14 -14.45 -5.10
C ILE A 116 13.61 -14.82 -4.85
N ILE A 117 14.18 -14.45 -3.70
CA ILE A 117 15.56 -14.80 -3.35
C ILE A 117 15.73 -16.33 -3.35
N LYS A 118 14.80 -17.07 -2.75
CA LYS A 118 14.83 -18.53 -2.76
C LYS A 118 14.73 -19.13 -4.17
N CYS A 119 13.85 -18.61 -5.02
CA CYS A 119 13.75 -19.06 -6.42
C CYS A 119 15.02 -18.76 -7.23
N VAL A 120 15.71 -17.66 -6.94
CA VAL A 120 16.98 -17.31 -7.57
C VAL A 120 18.10 -18.24 -7.07
N ASP A 121 18.16 -18.52 -5.77
CA ASP A 121 19.16 -19.43 -5.20
C ASP A 121 18.99 -20.87 -5.69
N ASP A 122 17.75 -21.38 -5.77
CA ASP A 122 17.44 -22.73 -6.28
C ASP A 122 17.72 -22.88 -7.78
N ALA A 123 17.71 -21.79 -8.56
CA ALA A 123 18.05 -21.79 -9.98
C ALA A 123 19.57 -21.71 -10.24
N LEU A 124 20.35 -21.36 -9.22
CA LEU A 124 21.80 -21.21 -9.28
C LEU A 124 22.56 -22.40 -8.65
N ALA A 125 21.84 -23.36 -8.07
CA ALA A 125 22.34 -24.63 -7.52
C ALA A 125 22.29 -25.76 -8.56
#